data_AF-A0A6I5E913-F1
#
_entry.id   AF-A0A6I5E913-F1
#
_cell.length_a   1.000
_cell.length_b   1.000
_cell.length_c   1.000
_cell.angle_alpha   90.00
_cell.angle_beta   90.00
_cell.angle_gamma   90.00
#
_symmetry.space_group_name_H-M   'P 1'
#
loop_
_entity.id
_entity.type
_entity.pdbx_description
1 polymer ?
#
loop_
_entity_poly.entity_id
_entity_poly.type
_entity_poly.pdbx_seq_one_letter_code
_entity_poly.pdbx_strand_id
1 'polypeptide(L)'
;MTGGELTLGAVLARLEEREREIAAQAETTGEQIAQLTARLDELGRAAEEVRITRKTLRVVGTVEVAGQPGIGRLWSLPIAWVMTSVQGHRTAKRSRWRRPVFTS
;
A
#
# COMPACT_ATOMS: atom_id res chain seq x y z
N MET A 1 -27.91 24.72 -36.83
CA MET A 1 -26.45 24.54 -36.92
C MET A 1 -25.82 25.91 -36.70
N THR A 2 -25.48 26.26 -35.46
CA THR A 2 -24.80 27.52 -35.11
C THR A 2 -23.39 27.18 -34.65
N GLY A 3 -22.60 26.70 -35.60
CA GLY A 3 -21.15 26.58 -35.46
C GLY A 3 -20.50 27.80 -36.10
N GLY A 4 -19.81 28.61 -35.31
CA GLY A 4 -19.21 29.89 -35.72
C GLY A 4 -19.94 31.04 -35.02
N GLU A 5 -19.39 31.80 -34.08
CA GLU A 5 -18.00 32.10 -33.73
C GLU A 5 -17.81 31.90 -32.22
N LEU A 6 -16.87 31.04 -31.80
CA LEU A 6 -16.35 31.14 -30.44
C LEU A 6 -15.51 32.42 -30.41
N THR A 7 -15.95 33.43 -29.67
CA THR A 7 -15.15 34.64 -29.44
C THR A 7 -13.81 34.23 -28.81
N LEU A 8 -12.73 34.95 -29.11
CA LEU A 8 -11.41 34.68 -28.53
C LEU A 8 -11.49 34.57 -26.99
N GLY A 9 -12.32 35.41 -26.35
CA GLY A 9 -12.59 35.35 -24.91
C GLY A 9 -13.23 34.04 -24.44
N ALA A 10 -14.17 33.47 -25.20
CA ALA A 10 -14.78 32.18 -24.86
C ALA A 10 -13.79 31.01 -24.99
N VAL A 11 -12.87 31.07 -25.95
CA VAL A 11 -11.79 30.08 -26.09
C VAL A 11 -10.82 30.17 -24.93
N LEU A 12 -10.38 31.39 -24.58
CA LEU A 12 -9.46 31.61 -23.46
C LEU A 12 -10.06 31.15 -22.12
N ALA A 13 -11.33 31.47 -21.85
CA ALA A 13 -12.00 31.03 -20.63
C ALA A 13 -12.06 29.49 -20.52
N ARG A 14 -12.28 28.79 -21.64
CA ARG A 14 -12.30 27.33 -21.67
C ARG A 14 -10.91 26.71 -21.50
N LEU A 15 -9.88 27.36 -22.02
CA LEU A 15 -8.49 26.94 -21.81
C LEU A 15 -8.08 27.11 -20.35
N GLU A 16 -8.36 28.26 -19.74
CA GLU A 16 -8.09 28.48 -18.31
C GLU A 16 -8.78 27.43 -17.43
N GLU A 17 -10.04 27.12 -17.71
CA GLU A 17 -10.76 26.09 -16.95
C GLU A 17 -10.10 24.72 -17.13
N ARG A 18 -9.72 24.38 -18.36
CA ARG A 18 -9.06 23.11 -18.63
C ARG A 18 -7.68 23.01 -17.99
N GLU A 19 -6.94 24.11 -17.95
CA GLU A 19 -5.65 24.20 -17.24
C GLU A 19 -5.81 23.96 -15.75
N ARG A 20 -6.83 24.57 -15.12
CA ARG A 20 -7.15 24.34 -13.70
C ARG A 20 -7.54 22.89 -13.43
N GLU A 21 -8.39 22.31 -14.29
CA GLU A 21 -8.77 20.89 -14.18
C GLU A 21 -7.56 19.96 -14.28
N ILE A 22 -6.65 20.22 -15.23
CA ILE A 22 -5.42 19.42 -15.40
C ILE A 22 -4.52 19.58 -14.17
N ALA A 23 -4.36 20.79 -13.64
CA ALA A 23 -3.57 21.03 -12.44
C ALA A 23 -4.14 20.26 -11.23
N ALA A 24 -5.45 20.32 -11.00
CA ALA A 24 -6.11 19.59 -9.92
C ALA A 24 -5.97 18.06 -10.08
N GLN A 25 -6.07 17.55 -11.31
CA GLN A 25 -5.84 16.13 -11.61
C GLN A 25 -4.39 15.73 -11.35
N ALA A 26 -3.43 16.59 -11.70
CA ALA A 26 -2.01 16.35 -11.48
C ALA A 26 -1.69 16.29 -9.98
N GLU A 27 -2.23 17.21 -9.18
CA GLU A 27 -2.09 17.22 -7.71
C GLU A 27 -2.65 15.93 -7.10
N THR A 28 -3.89 15.58 -7.45
CA THR A 28 -4.54 14.34 -6.98
C THR A 28 -3.71 13.10 -7.33
N THR A 29 -3.17 13.05 -8.54
CA THR A 29 -2.32 11.94 -8.99
C THR A 29 -0.99 11.92 -8.23
N GLY A 30 -0.40 13.08 -7.96
CA GLY A 30 0.79 13.22 -7.14
C GLY A 30 0.60 12.67 -5.73
N GLU A 31 -0.54 12.96 -5.09
CA GLU A 31 -0.88 12.42 -3.77
C GLU A 31 -1.01 10.89 -3.79
N GLN A 32 -1.63 10.32 -4.84
CA GLN A 32 -1.74 8.87 -4.99
C GLN A 32 -0.36 8.21 -5.15
N ILE A 33 0.54 8.83 -5.93
CA ILE A 33 1.91 8.36 -6.10
C ILE A 33 2.65 8.40 -4.75
N ALA A 34 2.52 9.48 -3.98
CA ALA A 34 3.14 9.59 -2.67
C ALA A 34 2.65 8.48 -1.70
N GLN A 35 1.34 8.22 -1.66
CA GLN A 35 0.75 7.16 -0.84
C GLN A 35 1.24 5.76 -1.25
N LEU A 36 1.28 5.49 -2.56
CA LEU A 36 1.79 4.21 -3.07
C LEU A 36 3.28 4.02 -2.79
N THR A 37 4.06 5.09 -2.87
CA THR A 37 5.50 5.09 -2.58
C THR A 37 5.74 4.74 -1.11
N ALA A 38 5.04 5.39 -0.19
CA ALA A 38 5.12 5.08 1.24
C ALA A 38 4.78 3.61 1.53
N ARG A 39 3.75 3.08 0.86
CA ARG A 39 3.36 1.67 1.00
C ARG A 39 4.41 0.70 0.44
N LEU A 40 5.07 1.05 -0.66
CA LEU A 40 6.17 0.25 -1.21
C LEU A 40 7.37 0.23 -0.26
N ASP A 41 7.69 1.36 0.38
CA ASP A 41 8.76 1.43 1.38
C ASP A 41 8.47 0.52 2.59
N GLU A 42 7.23 0.53 3.10
CA GLU A 42 6.79 -0.36 4.18
C GLU A 42 6.93 -1.84 3.79
N LEU A 43 6.48 -2.21 2.60
CA LEU A 43 6.61 -3.57 2.08
C LEU A 43 8.08 -3.96 1.90
N GLY A 44 8.93 -3.02 1.47
CA GLY A 44 10.38 -3.22 1.37
C GLY A 44 11.00 -3.54 2.72
N ARG A 45 10.63 -2.79 3.78
CA ARG A 45 11.07 -3.08 5.16
C ARG A 45 10.59 -4.44 5.64
N ALA A 46 9.31 -4.77 5.43
CA ALA A 46 8.77 -6.06 5.82
C ALA A 46 9.46 -7.24 5.09
N ALA A 47 9.78 -7.08 3.80
CA ALA A 47 10.51 -8.08 3.04
C ALA A 47 11.95 -8.27 3.57
N GLU A 48 12.60 -7.18 3.98
CA GLU A 48 13.92 -7.21 4.59
C GLU A 48 13.89 -7.94 5.94
N GLU A 49 12.91 -7.68 6.80
CA GLU A 49 12.72 -8.42 8.05
C GLU A 49 12.57 -9.92 7.80
N VAL A 50 11.71 -10.32 6.85
CA VAL A 50 11.54 -11.73 6.46
C VAL A 50 12.86 -12.33 5.94
N ARG A 51 13.64 -11.58 5.17
CA ARG A 51 14.94 -12.02 4.66
C ARG A 51 15.93 -12.23 5.81
N ILE A 52 15.99 -11.31 6.77
CA ILE A 52 16.82 -11.43 7.97
C ILE A 52 16.39 -12.66 8.78
N THR A 53 15.10 -12.81 9.08
CA THR A 53 14.57 -13.96 9.81
C THR A 53 14.94 -15.27 9.12
N ARG A 54 14.80 -15.34 7.79
CA ARG A 54 15.20 -16.53 7.00
C ARG A 54 16.70 -16.82 7.13
N LYS A 55 17.54 -15.79 7.07
CA LYS A 55 19.00 -15.95 7.25
C LYS A 55 19.33 -16.45 8.65
N THR A 56 18.72 -15.86 9.68
CA THR A 56 18.92 -16.28 11.07
C THR A 56 18.48 -17.72 11.29
N LEU A 57 17.32 -18.12 10.78
CA LEU A 57 16.85 -19.50 10.86
C LEU A 57 17.76 -20.49 10.15
N ARG A 58 18.36 -20.10 9.02
CA ARG A 58 19.39 -20.93 8.37
C ARG A 58 20.62 -21.08 9.25
N VAL A 59 21.12 -19.99 9.85
CA VAL A 59 22.29 -20.02 10.75
C VAL A 59 21.99 -20.85 11.99
N VAL A 60 20.85 -20.63 12.66
CA VAL A 60 20.45 -21.40 13.85
C VAL A 60 20.20 -22.86 13.49
N GLY A 61 19.52 -23.16 12.39
CA GLY A 61 19.33 -24.53 11.90
C GLY A 61 20.65 -25.22 11.56
N THR A 62 21.65 -24.51 11.04
CA THR A 62 23.01 -25.05 10.85
C THR A 62 23.77 -25.24 12.17
N VAL A 63 23.46 -24.47 13.22
CA VAL A 63 24.06 -24.62 14.56
C VAL A 63 23.35 -25.71 15.37
N GLU A 64 22.04 -25.93 15.20
CA GLU A 64 21.30 -27.04 15.85
C GLU A 64 21.73 -28.43 15.35
N VAL A 65 22.16 -28.55 14.08
CA VAL A 65 22.81 -29.79 13.58
C VAL A 65 24.19 -30.01 14.22
N ALA A 66 24.78 -28.96 14.80
CA ALA A 66 26.02 -29.00 15.58
C ALA A 66 25.75 -28.86 17.10
N GLY A 67 24.73 -29.55 17.61
CA GLY A 67 24.64 -29.94 19.02
C GLY A 67 24.17 -28.87 20.00
N GLN A 68 22.86 -28.84 20.31
CA GLN A 68 22.32 -28.80 21.68
C GLN A 68 20.77 -28.79 21.69
N PRO A 69 20.10 -29.73 22.38
CA PRO A 69 18.65 -29.71 22.55
C PRO A 69 18.27 -28.92 23.81
N GLY A 70 17.72 -27.71 23.67
CA GLY A 70 17.25 -26.98 24.86
C GLY A 70 16.70 -25.56 24.70
N ILE A 71 16.79 -24.91 23.53
CA ILE A 71 16.47 -23.47 23.38
C ILE A 71 15.16 -23.24 22.60
N GLY A 72 14.31 -24.26 22.48
CA GLY A 72 13.10 -24.22 21.63
C GLY A 72 11.92 -23.34 22.11
N ARG A 73 12.06 -22.57 23.20
CA ARG A 73 10.93 -21.78 23.77
C ARG A 73 11.10 -20.27 23.77
N LEU A 74 12.30 -19.72 23.55
CA LEU A 74 12.52 -18.27 23.66
C LEU A 74 12.31 -17.49 22.35
N TRP A 75 12.32 -18.16 21.20
CA TRP A 75 12.35 -17.52 19.88
C TRP A 75 11.06 -17.73 19.05
N SER A 76 10.05 -18.37 19.64
CA SER A 76 8.77 -18.69 18.99
C SER A 76 7.88 -17.45 18.78
N LEU A 77 8.06 -16.41 19.60
CA LEU A 77 7.26 -15.18 19.56
C LEU A 77 7.54 -14.29 18.35
N PRO A 78 8.79 -13.98 17.96
CA PRO A 78 9.04 -13.16 16.77
C PRO A 78 8.63 -13.86 15.47
N ILE A 79 8.79 -15.19 15.37
CA ILE A 79 8.39 -15.97 14.20
C ILE A 79 6.86 -16.02 14.07
N ALA A 80 6.14 -16.21 15.19
CA ALA A 80 4.68 -16.15 15.20
C ALA A 80 4.16 -14.75 14.84
N TRP A 81 4.82 -13.68 15.29
CA TRP A 81 4.45 -12.30 14.94
C TRP A 81 4.64 -12.02 13.44
N VAL A 82 5.77 -12.44 12.85
CA VAL A 82 6.03 -12.32 11.40
C VAL A 82 4.98 -13.08 10.58
N MET A 83 4.63 -14.32 10.98
CA MET A 83 3.58 -15.11 10.30
C MET A 83 2.20 -14.43 10.41
N THR A 84 1.86 -13.85 11.56
CA THR A 84 0.57 -13.16 11.76
C THR A 84 0.50 -11.83 10.99
N SER A 85 1.61 -11.10 10.89
CA SER A 85 1.71 -9.84 10.13
C SER A 85 1.58 -10.07 8.62
N VAL A 86 2.22 -11.12 8.09
CA VAL A 86 2.08 -11.54 6.67
C VAL A 86 0.64 -11.99 6.35
N GLN A 87 -0.06 -12.59 7.32
CA GLN A 87 -1.42 -13.12 7.12
C GLN A 87 -2.52 -12.05 7.33
N GLY A 88 -2.31 -11.08 8.23
CA GLY A 88 -3.24 -9.99 8.52
C GLY A 88 -3.51 -9.05 7.34
N HIS A 89 -2.58 -8.95 6.39
CA HIS A 89 -2.76 -8.17 5.16
C HIS A 89 -3.74 -8.79 4.14
N ARG A 90 -4.12 -10.08 4.29
CA ARG A 90 -5.07 -10.74 3.37
C ARG A 90 -6.52 -10.77 3.85
N THR A 91 -6.82 -10.42 5.10
CA THR A 91 -8.19 -10.61 5.66
C THR A 91 -8.91 -9.32 6.07
N ALA A 92 -8.26 -8.15 6.05
CA ALA A 92 -8.89 -6.87 6.40
C ALA A 92 -9.69 -6.20 5.24
N LYS A 93 -10.43 -6.96 4.43
CA LYS A 93 -11.29 -6.40 3.35
C LYS A 93 -12.69 -7.01 3.23
N ARG A 94 -13.25 -7.58 4.31
CA ARG A 94 -14.66 -8.04 4.31
C ARG A 94 -15.36 -7.78 5.64
N SER A 95 -15.71 -6.53 5.94
CA SER A 95 -16.87 -6.23 6.80
C SER A 95 -17.14 -4.72 6.95
N ARG A 96 -17.45 -3.99 5.87
CA ARG A 96 -18.16 -2.71 6.02
C ARG A 96 -18.80 -2.21 4.71
N TRP A 97 -19.83 -2.91 4.24
CA TRP A 97 -20.84 -2.34 3.34
C TRP A 97 -22.22 -2.80 3.81
N ARG A 98 -22.75 -2.15 4.85
CA ARG A 98 -24.19 -2.08 5.07
C ARG A 98 -24.67 -0.82 4.34
N ARG A 99 -25.51 -1.02 3.33
CA ARG A 99 -26.14 0.04 2.52
C ARG A 99 -27.10 0.86 3.39
N PRO A 100 -27.22 2.20 3.21
CA PRO A 100 -28.38 2.93 3.67
C PRO A 100 -29.55 2.69 2.69
N VAL A 101 -30.70 2.30 3.23
CA VAL A 101 -31.97 2.28 2.50
C VAL A 101 -32.51 3.71 2.56
N PHE A 102 -32.55 4.38 1.41
CA PHE A 102 -33.37 5.58 1.22
C PHE A 102 -34.81 5.13 0.97
N THR A 103 -35.75 5.62 1.77
CA THR A 103 -37.17 5.68 1.41
C THR A 103 -37.54 7.13 1.16
N SER A 104 -38.27 7.32 0.06
CA SER A 104 -38.85 8.58 -0.43
C SER A 104 -39.89 9.18 0.50
#